data_AF-A0A414B6Y8-F1
#
_entry.id   AF-A0A414B6Y8-F1
#
_cell.length_a   1.000
_cell.length_b   1.000
_cell.length_c   1.000
_cell.angle_alpha   90.00
_cell.angle_beta   90.00
_cell.angle_gamma   90.00
#
_symmetry.space_group_name_H-M   'P 1'
#
loop_
_entity.id
_entity.type
_entity.pdbx_description
1 polymer ?
#
loop_
_entity_poly.entity_id
_entity_poly.type
_entity_poly.pdbx_seq_one_letter_code
_entity_poly.pdbx_strand_id
1 'polypeptide(L)'
;MAFGKRIKFFRNRKGMKQKELGELLGFLGKTSDVRVAQYETEARTPKADLVKEMAQIFGVSTRAINVPNIDSYLGLMHTLFALEDMYGIRIGEIDGELCLRLDREHKEYQHLFTPFHAWQQMAAKLEAGEISQEEYDNWRYNYPELDTSEIRAKVPSQELSDELIKALKKENQ
;
A
#
# COMPACT_ATOMS: atom_id res chain seq x y z
N MET A 1 5.34 -10.07 -6.76
CA MET A 1 4.49 -9.49 -7.79
C MET A 1 5.19 -8.26 -8.35
N ALA A 2 5.69 -8.35 -9.58
CA ALA A 2 6.32 -7.23 -10.26
C ALA A 2 5.28 -6.19 -10.67
N PHE A 3 5.78 -5.04 -11.10
CA PHE A 3 5.01 -3.84 -11.38
C PHE A 3 3.92 -4.08 -12.43
N GLY A 4 4.25 -4.73 -13.56
CA GLY A 4 3.28 -5.03 -14.62
C GLY A 4 2.16 -5.97 -14.17
N LYS A 5 2.50 -6.99 -13.38
CA LYS A 5 1.51 -7.91 -12.80
C LYS A 5 0.57 -7.20 -11.83
N ARG A 6 1.04 -6.18 -11.11
CA ARG A 6 0.20 -5.33 -10.25
C ARG A 6 -0.82 -4.52 -11.03
N ILE A 7 -0.43 -3.93 -12.17
CA ILE A 7 -1.39 -3.24 -13.07
C ILE A 7 -2.49 -4.20 -13.51
N LYS A 8 -2.10 -5.39 -13.99
CA LYS A 8 -3.05 -6.44 -14.41
C LYS A 8 -3.99 -6.85 -13.28
N PHE A 9 -3.44 -7.03 -12.07
CA PHE A 9 -4.21 -7.39 -10.89
C PHE A 9 -5.31 -6.36 -10.58
N PHE A 10 -4.97 -5.06 -10.49
CA PHE A 10 -5.97 -4.03 -10.19
C PHE A 10 -6.96 -3.80 -11.33
N ARG A 11 -6.50 -3.88 -12.59
CA ARG A 11 -7.41 -3.83 -13.74
C ARG A 11 -8.45 -4.94 -13.65
N ASN A 12 -8.03 -6.17 -13.40
CA ASN A 12 -8.93 -7.32 -13.26
C ASN A 12 -9.89 -7.16 -12.08
N ARG A 13 -9.42 -6.59 -10.96
CA ARG A 13 -10.28 -6.29 -9.79
C ARG A 13 -11.43 -5.32 -10.13
N LYS A 14 -11.21 -4.41 -11.08
CA LYS A 14 -12.25 -3.51 -11.62
C LYS A 14 -13.10 -4.14 -12.73
N GLY A 15 -12.86 -5.40 -13.10
CA GLY A 15 -13.56 -6.09 -14.19
C GLY A 15 -13.23 -5.54 -15.59
N MET A 16 -12.19 -4.72 -15.73
CA MET A 16 -11.88 -4.03 -16.98
C MET A 16 -11.05 -4.89 -17.94
N LYS A 17 -11.29 -4.76 -19.24
CA LYS A 17 -10.40 -5.26 -20.30
C LYS A 17 -9.23 -4.30 -20.52
N GLN A 18 -8.15 -4.79 -21.14
CA GLN A 18 -6.98 -3.95 -21.47
C GLN A 18 -7.36 -2.74 -22.34
N LYS A 19 -8.27 -2.96 -23.30
CA LYS A 19 -8.80 -1.91 -24.18
C LYS A 19 -9.50 -0.80 -23.40
N GLU A 20 -10.37 -1.17 -22.46
CA GLU A 20 -11.16 -0.23 -21.63
C GLU A 20 -10.23 0.61 -20.74
N LEU A 21 -9.23 -0.02 -20.10
CA LEU A 21 -8.21 0.71 -19.36
C LEU A 21 -7.42 1.66 -20.27
N GLY A 22 -7.04 1.21 -21.47
CA GLY A 22 -6.33 2.05 -22.42
C GLY A 22 -7.14 3.27 -22.88
N GLU A 23 -8.43 3.10 -23.10
CA GLU A 23 -9.36 4.18 -23.45
C GLU A 23 -9.52 5.19 -22.29
N LEU A 24 -9.64 4.71 -21.05
CA LEU A 24 -9.66 5.58 -19.86
C LEU A 24 -8.37 6.38 -19.66
N LEU A 25 -7.23 5.82 -20.08
CA LEU A 25 -5.92 6.49 -20.09
C LEU A 25 -5.71 7.37 -21.34
N GLY A 26 -6.75 7.60 -22.14
CA GLY A 26 -6.70 8.48 -23.31
C GLY A 26 -5.96 7.88 -24.51
N PHE A 27 -5.72 6.57 -24.56
CA PHE A 27 -5.11 5.93 -25.72
C PHE A 27 -6.13 5.74 -26.84
N LEU A 28 -5.81 6.25 -28.04
CA LEU A 28 -6.73 6.28 -29.16
C LEU A 28 -6.61 5.03 -30.06
N GLY A 29 -7.76 4.49 -30.47
CA GLY A 29 -7.88 3.50 -31.53
C GLY A 29 -7.34 2.11 -31.17
N LYS A 30 -6.84 1.39 -32.18
CA LYS A 30 -6.40 -0.02 -32.09
C LYS A 30 -5.14 -0.26 -31.24
N THR A 31 -4.63 0.76 -30.54
CA THR A 31 -3.40 0.69 -29.74
C THR A 31 -3.65 0.77 -28.24
N SER A 32 -4.91 0.98 -27.82
CA SER A 32 -5.27 1.15 -26.42
C SER A 32 -4.99 -0.10 -25.59
N ASP A 33 -5.36 -1.27 -26.10
CA ASP A 33 -5.05 -2.58 -25.53
C ASP A 33 -3.56 -2.91 -25.60
N VAL A 34 -2.91 -2.67 -26.75
CA VAL A 34 -1.48 -2.97 -26.96
C VAL A 34 -0.59 -2.26 -25.94
N ARG A 35 -0.83 -0.97 -25.68
CA ARG A 35 -0.04 -0.20 -24.70
C ARG A 35 -0.24 -0.71 -23.28
N VAL A 36 -1.48 -1.04 -22.90
CA VAL A 36 -1.76 -1.64 -21.59
C VAL A 36 -1.09 -3.00 -21.48
N ALA A 37 -1.16 -3.84 -22.51
CA ALA A 37 -0.48 -5.14 -22.53
C ALA A 37 1.03 -4.99 -22.34
N GLN A 38 1.67 -4.02 -23.01
CA GLN A 38 3.10 -3.73 -22.82
C GLN A 38 3.46 -3.32 -21.39
N TYR A 39 2.58 -2.59 -20.70
CA TYR A 39 2.79 -2.27 -19.28
C TYR A 39 2.61 -3.50 -18.40
N GLU A 40 1.59 -4.32 -18.66
CA GLU A 40 1.29 -5.53 -17.88
C GLU A 40 2.34 -6.63 -18.03
N THR A 41 3.02 -6.69 -19.18
CA THR A 41 4.12 -7.62 -19.46
C THR A 41 5.49 -7.03 -19.14
N GLU A 42 5.54 -5.79 -18.64
CA GLU A 42 6.78 -5.05 -18.35
C GLU A 42 7.69 -4.82 -19.58
N ALA A 43 7.17 -5.04 -20.79
CA ALA A 43 7.84 -4.65 -22.03
C ALA A 43 8.04 -3.12 -22.13
N ARG A 44 7.26 -2.36 -21.35
CA ARG A 44 7.42 -0.91 -21.17
C ARG A 44 7.11 -0.51 -19.73
N THR A 45 7.85 0.45 -19.20
CA THR A 45 7.53 1.08 -17.91
C THR A 45 6.71 2.36 -18.14
N PRO A 46 5.51 2.49 -17.52
CA PRO A 46 4.73 3.71 -17.58
C PRO A 46 5.43 4.84 -16.79
N LYS A 47 5.25 6.08 -17.24
CA LYS A 47 5.75 7.26 -16.52
C LYS A 47 4.93 7.50 -15.25
N ALA A 48 5.50 8.24 -14.30
CA ALA A 48 4.86 8.53 -13.01
C ALA A 48 3.44 9.12 -13.14
N ASP A 49 3.21 10.07 -14.05
CA ASP A 49 1.89 10.66 -14.27
C ASP A 49 0.85 9.62 -14.70
N LEU A 50 1.26 8.69 -15.58
CA LEU A 50 0.39 7.62 -16.03
C LEU A 50 0.10 6.61 -14.91
N VAL A 51 1.08 6.34 -14.03
CA VAL A 51 0.85 5.52 -12.82
C VAL A 51 -0.15 6.21 -11.88
N LYS A 52 -0.10 7.53 -11.77
CA LYS A 52 -1.05 8.31 -10.98
C LYS A 52 -2.48 8.23 -11.55
N GLU A 53 -2.63 8.34 -12.87
CA GLU A 53 -3.93 8.14 -13.54
C GLU A 53 -4.46 6.71 -13.33
N MET A 54 -3.60 5.69 -13.50
CA MET A 54 -3.98 4.29 -13.22
C MET A 54 -4.43 4.11 -11.76
N ALA A 55 -3.69 4.68 -10.81
CA ALA A 55 -4.03 4.61 -9.39
C ALA A 55 -5.40 5.25 -9.10
N GLN A 56 -5.71 6.39 -9.72
CA GLN A 56 -7.02 7.02 -9.63
C GLN A 56 -8.14 6.14 -10.21
N ILE A 57 -7.94 5.56 -11.40
CA ILE A 57 -8.91 4.63 -12.02
C ILE A 57 -9.13 3.40 -11.14
N PHE A 58 -8.07 2.87 -10.54
CA PHE A 58 -8.13 1.70 -9.67
C PHE A 58 -8.67 2.02 -8.27
N GLY A 59 -8.71 3.29 -7.86
CA GLY A 59 -9.07 3.69 -6.50
C GLY A 59 -8.09 3.16 -5.45
N VAL A 60 -6.80 3.17 -5.77
CA VAL A 60 -5.72 2.71 -4.88
C VAL A 60 -4.61 3.76 -4.82
N SER A 61 -3.75 3.68 -3.80
CA SER A 61 -2.53 4.49 -3.75
C SER A 61 -1.57 4.10 -4.87
N THR A 62 -0.78 5.06 -5.39
CA THR A 62 0.30 4.76 -6.34
C THR A 62 1.33 3.78 -5.76
N ARG A 63 1.50 3.78 -4.42
CA ARG A 63 2.34 2.83 -3.67
C ARG A 63 1.80 1.40 -3.77
N ALA A 64 0.49 1.23 -3.92
CA ALA A 64 -0.09 -0.07 -4.18
C ALA A 64 0.24 -0.58 -5.59
N ILE A 65 0.65 0.25 -6.54
CA ILE A 65 1.13 -0.21 -7.86
C ILE A 65 2.66 -0.39 -7.83
N ASN A 66 3.37 0.56 -7.25
CA ASN A 66 4.84 0.61 -7.18
C ASN A 66 5.39 -0.24 -6.02
N VAL A 67 5.54 -1.54 -6.24
CA VAL A 67 6.23 -2.44 -5.29
C VAL A 67 7.58 -2.91 -5.80
N PRO A 68 8.52 -3.24 -4.87
CA PRO A 68 9.73 -3.96 -5.22
C PRO A 68 9.40 -5.24 -6.00
N ASN A 69 10.24 -5.56 -6.99
CA ASN A 69 10.07 -6.77 -7.77
C ASN A 69 10.43 -8.01 -6.92
N ILE A 70 9.40 -8.71 -6.45
CA ILE A 70 9.49 -9.95 -5.67
C ILE A 70 8.90 -11.15 -6.44
N ASP A 71 9.06 -11.20 -7.76
CA ASP A 71 8.45 -12.25 -8.60
C ASP A 71 9.17 -13.60 -8.60
N SER A 72 10.44 -13.63 -8.23
CA SER A 72 11.17 -14.88 -8.07
C SER A 72 11.25 -15.27 -6.61
N TYR A 73 11.29 -16.58 -6.34
CA TYR A 73 11.50 -17.11 -4.99
C TYR A 73 12.79 -16.55 -4.36
N LEU A 74 13.87 -16.46 -5.13
CA LEU A 74 15.12 -15.84 -4.67
C LEU A 74 14.94 -14.34 -4.37
N GLY A 75 14.21 -13.60 -5.22
CA GLY A 75 13.92 -12.18 -4.99
C GLY A 75 13.10 -11.95 -3.72
N LEU A 76 12.13 -12.84 -3.43
CA LEU A 76 11.40 -12.84 -2.17
C LEU A 76 12.35 -13.05 -0.98
N MET A 77 13.19 -14.09 -1.03
CA MET A 77 14.12 -14.39 0.07
C MET A 77 15.12 -13.26 0.33
N HIS A 78 15.73 -12.69 -0.71
CA HIS A 78 16.63 -11.55 -0.57
C HIS A 78 15.91 -10.29 -0.04
N THR A 79 14.63 -10.11 -0.37
CA THR A 79 13.82 -9.03 0.21
C THR A 79 13.63 -9.24 1.71
N LEU A 80 13.31 -10.46 2.14
CA LEU A 80 13.17 -10.78 3.57
C LEU A 80 14.48 -10.58 4.33
N PHE A 81 15.62 -11.00 3.76
CA PHE A 81 16.93 -10.76 4.36
C PHE A 81 17.25 -9.27 4.49
N ALA A 82 16.96 -8.46 3.46
CA ALA A 82 17.13 -7.01 3.55
C ALA A 82 16.21 -6.37 4.61
N LEU A 83 14.99 -6.91 4.82
CA LEU A 83 14.11 -6.46 5.90
C LEU A 83 14.65 -6.81 7.29
N GLU A 84 15.33 -7.94 7.44
CA GLU A 84 16.06 -8.30 8.66
C GLU A 84 17.20 -7.30 8.91
N ASP A 85 18.06 -7.08 7.92
CA ASP A 85 19.22 -6.19 8.03
C ASP A 85 18.84 -4.72 8.32
N MET A 86 17.80 -4.23 7.64
CA MET A 86 17.42 -2.80 7.72
C MET A 86 16.49 -2.50 8.89
N TYR A 87 15.56 -3.40 9.18
CA TYR A 87 14.44 -3.13 10.08
C TYR A 87 14.34 -4.10 11.26
N GLY A 88 15.19 -5.12 11.33
CA GLY A 88 15.19 -6.10 12.42
C GLY A 88 13.98 -7.04 12.39
N ILE A 89 13.35 -7.23 11.23
CA ILE A 89 12.30 -8.24 11.07
C ILE A 89 12.96 -9.61 11.06
N ARG A 90 12.64 -10.46 12.04
CA ARG A 90 13.24 -11.79 12.17
C ARG A 90 12.22 -12.88 11.93
N ILE A 91 12.71 -14.06 11.58
CA ILE A 91 11.90 -15.28 11.66
C ILE A 91 11.91 -15.85 13.09
N GLY A 92 10.77 -16.37 13.52
CA GLY A 92 10.58 -17.05 14.79
C GLY A 92 9.60 -18.20 14.64
N GLU A 93 9.25 -18.81 15.77
CA GLU A 93 8.31 -19.94 15.82
C GLU A 93 7.25 -19.66 16.90
N ILE A 94 5.99 -19.88 16.56
CA ILE A 94 4.84 -19.84 17.48
C ILE A 94 4.05 -21.13 17.24
N ASP A 95 3.86 -21.93 18.28
CA ASP A 95 3.09 -23.19 18.23
C ASP A 95 3.50 -24.15 17.09
N GLY A 96 4.80 -24.19 16.75
CA GLY A 96 5.35 -25.02 15.68
C GLY A 96 5.24 -24.40 14.27
N GLU A 97 4.67 -23.21 14.14
CA GLU A 97 4.55 -22.48 12.88
C GLU A 97 5.60 -21.37 12.76
N LEU A 98 6.25 -21.27 11.60
CA LEU A 98 7.20 -20.20 11.33
C LEU A 98 6.47 -18.87 11.14
N CYS A 99 6.88 -17.85 11.89
CA CYS A 99 6.29 -16.52 11.84
C CYS A 99 7.35 -15.43 11.64
N LEU A 100 6.96 -14.34 10.97
CA LEU A 100 7.73 -13.10 11.01
C LEU A 100 7.41 -12.35 12.31
N ARG A 101 8.44 -11.86 13.01
CA ARG A 101 8.29 -11.11 14.27
C ARG A 101 9.17 -9.88 14.30
N LEU A 102 8.70 -8.86 15.03
CA LEU A 102 9.45 -7.64 15.30
C LEU A 102 10.43 -7.87 16.46
N ASP A 103 11.69 -7.48 16.27
CA ASP A 103 12.71 -7.53 17.31
C ASP A 103 12.61 -6.32 18.26
N ARG A 104 12.23 -6.54 19.52
CA ARG A 104 12.06 -5.50 20.54
C ARG A 104 13.34 -4.74 20.87
N GLU A 105 14.49 -5.34 20.62
CA GLU A 105 15.80 -4.74 20.89
C GLU A 105 16.29 -3.91 19.69
N HIS A 106 15.66 -4.08 18.52
CA HIS A 106 16.05 -3.34 17.32
C HIS A 106 15.56 -1.89 17.37
N LYS A 107 16.40 -0.95 16.94
CA LYS A 107 16.13 0.49 16.95
C LYS A 107 14.85 0.89 16.19
N GLU A 108 14.49 0.13 15.16
CA GLU A 108 13.31 0.40 14.32
C GLU A 108 12.00 -0.17 14.90
N TYR A 109 12.05 -0.91 16.02
CA TYR A 109 10.88 -1.58 16.60
C TYR A 109 9.70 -0.62 16.79
N GLN A 110 9.94 0.54 17.40
CA GLN A 110 8.88 1.52 17.68
C GLN A 110 8.25 2.08 16.40
N HIS A 111 9.06 2.27 15.35
CA HIS A 111 8.58 2.75 14.05
C HIS A 111 7.75 1.70 13.31
N LEU A 112 8.07 0.41 13.49
CA LEU A 112 7.33 -0.70 12.89
C LEU A 112 6.13 -1.16 13.72
N PHE A 113 6.14 -0.95 15.04
CA PHE A 113 5.08 -1.42 15.92
C PHE A 113 3.72 -0.90 15.49
N THR A 114 3.58 0.42 15.32
CA THR A 114 2.33 1.07 14.91
C THR A 114 1.75 0.52 13.60
N PRO A 115 2.47 0.52 12.46
CA PRO A 115 1.93 -0.01 11.20
C PRO A 115 1.64 -1.51 11.26
N PHE A 116 2.47 -2.32 11.92
CA PHE A 116 2.23 -3.77 12.05
C PHE A 116 1.01 -4.06 12.95
N HIS A 117 0.85 -3.31 14.03
CA HIS A 117 -0.31 -3.44 14.91
C HIS A 117 -1.60 -3.02 14.20
N ALA A 118 -1.59 -1.92 13.43
CA ALA A 118 -2.73 -1.53 12.60
C ALA A 118 -3.10 -2.63 11.60
N TRP A 119 -2.10 -3.22 10.95
CA TRP A 119 -2.31 -4.35 10.05
C TRP A 119 -2.90 -5.58 10.77
N GLN A 120 -2.35 -5.96 11.92
CA GLN A 120 -2.87 -7.04 12.75
C GLN A 120 -4.34 -6.82 13.13
N GLN A 121 -4.70 -5.62 13.59
CA GLN A 121 -6.08 -5.29 13.96
C GLN A 121 -7.03 -5.43 12.77
N MET A 122 -6.65 -4.93 11.60
CA MET A 122 -7.47 -5.04 10.40
C MET A 122 -7.63 -6.49 9.93
N ALA A 123 -6.57 -7.31 10.05
CA ALA A 123 -6.65 -8.74 9.76
C ALA A 123 -7.58 -9.48 10.74
N ALA A 124 -7.48 -9.19 12.03
CA ALA A 124 -8.35 -9.78 13.05
C ALA A 124 -9.83 -9.42 12.84
N LYS A 125 -10.13 -8.17 12.45
CA LYS A 125 -11.50 -7.74 12.09
C LYS A 125 -12.05 -8.52 10.90
N LEU A 126 -11.23 -8.79 9.89
CA LEU A 126 -11.61 -9.59 8.73
C LEU A 126 -11.89 -11.05 9.14
N GLU A 127 -11.03 -11.64 9.97
CA GLU A 127 -11.19 -13.01 10.48
C GLU A 127 -12.46 -13.16 11.35
N ALA A 128 -12.77 -12.14 12.16
CA ALA A 128 -13.99 -12.09 12.96
C ALA A 128 -15.26 -11.80 12.14
N GLY A 129 -15.13 -11.47 10.84
CA GLY A 129 -16.23 -11.10 9.97
C GLY A 129 -16.83 -9.72 10.24
N GLU A 130 -16.13 -8.86 10.98
CA GLU A 130 -16.54 -7.48 11.27
C GLU A 130 -16.41 -6.56 10.05
N ILE A 131 -15.48 -6.89 9.16
CA ILE A 131 -15.29 -6.23 7.87
C ILE A 131 -15.24 -7.26 6.75
N SER A 132 -15.65 -6.84 5.57
CA SER A 132 -15.52 -7.62 4.33
C SER A 132 -14.08 -7.63 3.80
N GLN A 133 -13.79 -8.60 2.94
CA GLN A 133 -12.53 -8.63 2.18
C GLN A 133 -12.32 -7.36 1.36
N GLU A 134 -13.40 -6.76 0.85
CA GLU A 134 -13.35 -5.53 0.06
C GLU A 134 -12.91 -4.33 0.92
N GLU A 135 -13.45 -4.19 2.13
CA GLU A 135 -13.06 -3.14 3.08
C GLU A 135 -11.61 -3.30 3.54
N TYR A 136 -11.18 -4.53 3.85
CA TYR A 136 -9.79 -4.82 4.19
C TYR A 136 -8.84 -4.49 3.03
N ASP A 137 -9.20 -4.89 1.81
CA ASP A 137 -8.43 -4.57 0.61
C ASP A 137 -8.38 -3.06 0.35
N ASN A 138 -9.50 -2.36 0.54
CA ASN A 138 -9.55 -0.91 0.38
C ASN A 138 -8.59 -0.21 1.34
N TRP A 139 -8.59 -0.61 2.62
CA TRP A 139 -7.66 -0.10 3.62
C TRP A 139 -6.20 -0.36 3.24
N ARG A 140 -5.82 -1.61 2.94
CA ARG A 140 -4.41 -1.95 2.69
C ARG A 140 -3.85 -1.39 1.38
N TYR A 141 -4.68 -1.19 0.35
CA TYR A 141 -4.24 -0.60 -0.92
C TYR A 141 -4.25 0.93 -0.93
N ASN A 142 -4.86 1.55 0.08
CA ASN A 142 -4.82 2.99 0.32
C ASN A 142 -4.14 3.31 1.66
N TYR A 143 -3.22 2.44 2.10
CA TYR A 143 -2.39 2.71 3.26
C TYR A 143 -1.25 3.69 2.87
N PRO A 144 -0.98 4.73 3.68
CA PRO A 144 -1.53 4.97 5.02
C PRO A 144 -2.75 5.89 5.05
N GLU A 145 -3.28 6.37 3.92
CA GLU A 145 -4.32 7.40 3.86
C GLU A 145 -5.61 7.02 4.60
N LEU A 146 -6.04 5.76 4.51
CA LEU A 146 -7.25 5.26 5.18
C LEU A 146 -6.99 4.69 6.59
N ASP A 147 -5.76 4.74 7.08
CA ASP A 147 -5.45 4.22 8.41
C ASP A 147 -5.87 5.19 9.51
N THR A 148 -6.92 4.80 10.25
CA THR A 148 -7.47 5.52 11.40
C THR A 148 -6.97 4.98 12.74
N SER A 149 -5.99 4.07 12.74
CA SER A 149 -5.44 3.49 13.97
C SER A 149 -5.06 4.57 14.98
N GLU A 150 -5.59 4.46 16.21
CA GLU A 150 -5.48 5.51 17.24
C GLU A 150 -4.02 5.81 17.66
N ILE A 151 -3.10 4.89 17.38
CA ILE A 151 -1.67 5.00 17.66
C ILE A 151 -0.98 6.00 16.71
N ARG A 152 -1.60 6.30 15.56
CA ARG A 152 -1.17 7.41 14.72
C ARG A 152 -1.67 8.69 15.38
N ALA A 153 -0.84 9.24 16.27
CA ALA A 153 -1.08 10.54 16.92
C ALA A 153 -1.71 11.48 15.89
N LYS A 154 -2.99 11.83 16.11
CA LYS A 154 -3.77 12.69 15.21
C LYS A 154 -2.93 13.92 14.93
N VAL A 155 -2.34 14.02 13.74
CA VAL A 155 -1.83 15.28 13.25
C VAL A 155 -3.08 16.13 13.08
N PRO A 156 -3.28 17.20 13.87
CA PRO A 156 -4.46 18.04 13.72
C PRO A 156 -4.48 18.55 12.27
N SER A 157 -5.67 18.67 11.68
CA SER A 157 -5.76 19.34 10.38
C SER A 157 -5.13 20.74 10.49
N GLN A 158 -4.56 21.22 9.39
CA GLN A 158 -3.86 22.52 9.38
C GLN A 158 -4.79 23.66 9.86
N GLU A 159 -6.08 23.57 9.54
CA GLU A 159 -7.14 24.44 10.06
C GLU A 159 -7.29 24.36 11.59
N LEU A 160 -7.31 23.16 12.18
CA LEU A 160 -7.36 22.98 13.64
C LEU A 160 -6.08 23.47 14.33
N SER A 161 -4.91 23.28 13.70
CA SER A 161 -3.65 23.83 14.19
C SER A 161 -3.66 25.36 14.18
N ASP A 162 -4.16 25.98 13.12
CA ASP A 162 -4.25 27.43 13.00
C ASP A 162 -5.25 28.03 14.00
N GLU A 163 -6.37 27.36 14.25
CA GLU A 163 -7.34 27.76 15.28
C GLU A 163 -6.76 27.67 16.71
N LEU A 164 -6.03 26.59 17.03
CA LEU A 164 -5.36 26.43 18.32
C LEU A 164 -4.28 27.50 18.56
N ILE A 165 -3.48 27.82 17.53
CA ILE A 165 -2.46 28.88 17.61
C ILE A 165 -3.14 30.25 17.82
N LYS A 166 -4.29 30.49 17.18
CA LYS A 166 -5.05 31.73 17.33
C LYS A 166 -5.69 31.85 18.71
N ALA A 167 -6.15 30.74 19.30
CA ALA A 167 -6.70 30.70 20.66
C ALA A 167 -5.61 30.98 21.72
N LEU A 168 -4.45 30.33 21.62
CA LEU A 168 -3.32 30.52 22.53
C LEU A 168 -2.73 31.94 22.50
N LYS A 169 -2.83 32.64 21.37
CA LYS A 169 -2.42 34.05 21.26
C LYS A 169 -3.41 35.03 21.90
N LYS A 170 -4.67 34.63 22.09
CA LYS A 170 -5.70 35.47 22.74
C LYS A 170 -5.68 35.36 24.27
N GLU A 171 -5.19 34.27 24.83
CA GLU A 171 -5.08 34.09 26.29
C GLU A 171 -3.86 34.78 26.91
N ASN A 172 -2.88 35.18 26.08
CA ASN A 172 -1.66 35.88 26.50
C ASN A 172 -1.69 37.41 26.28
N GLN A 173 -2.89 38.00 26.14
CA GLN A 173 -3.14 39.45 26.10
C GLN A 173 -4.08 39.85 27.24
#